data_AF-A0AAZ1XDV0-F1
#
_entry.id   AF-A0AAZ1XDV0-F1
#
_cell.length_a   1.000
_cell.length_b   1.000
_cell.length_c   1.000
_cell.angle_alpha   90.00
_cell.angle_beta   90.00
_cell.angle_gamma   90.00
#
_symmetry.space_group_name_H-M   'P 1'
#
loop_
_entity.id
_entity.type
_entity.pdbx_description
1 polymer ?
#
loop_
_entity_poly.entity_id
_entity_poly.type
_entity_poly.pdbx_seq_one_letter_code
_entity_poly.pdbx_strand_id
1 'polypeptide(L)'
;MFCRADQQSICYLCPVDEHKGHDTVSAAAERTERQRELEVSRQHIQQRIQDREKDVKLLQQEVEAINPVSDQIPLEEKLEQEITELKRKDAELKQLSHTEDHIQFLHNYPSLSALSESTDSSSINIRPLSYFEDVTAAVSEVRDKLQDILREEWTNISLTVTEVDVSLSDPPEPKTRAGFLKYSCEITLDPNTANTYLLLSEGNRKVTLTEQQSYSDHPDRFTGWFQVLSRESLTGRCYWEVEWRGGGVDVAVAYKNITVSQTLWVVPPHLLVVLLMFLSF
;
A
#
# COMPACT_ATOMS: atom_id res chain seq x y z
N MET A 1 -55.52 19.37 48.68
CA MET A 1 -56.00 19.96 47.40
C MET A 1 -54.78 20.49 46.66
N PHE A 2 -54.86 20.76 45.36
CA PHE A 2 -53.77 21.35 44.59
C PHE A 2 -54.30 22.58 43.84
N CYS A 3 -53.58 23.69 43.93
CA CYS A 3 -53.90 24.90 43.19
C CYS A 3 -53.01 24.97 41.96
N ARG A 4 -53.59 24.97 40.76
CA ARG A 4 -52.84 25.02 39.50
C ARG A 4 -52.29 26.39 39.18
N ALA A 5 -52.98 27.45 39.61
CA ALA A 5 -52.51 28.83 39.43
C ALA A 5 -51.21 29.07 40.19
N ASP A 6 -51.10 28.52 41.41
CA ASP A 6 -49.96 28.72 42.30
C ASP A 6 -48.98 27.52 42.32
N GLN A 7 -49.27 26.46 41.54
CA GLN A 7 -48.47 25.23 41.45
C GLN A 7 -48.11 24.60 42.80
N GLN A 8 -49.04 24.62 43.77
CA GLN A 8 -48.76 24.14 45.13
C GLN A 8 -49.90 23.34 45.75
N SER A 9 -49.53 22.45 46.67
CA SER A 9 -50.48 21.72 47.50
C SER A 9 -51.05 22.64 48.59
N ILE A 10 -52.37 22.70 48.69
CA ILE A 10 -53.10 23.57 49.62
C ILE A 10 -54.05 22.76 50.51
N CYS A 11 -54.41 23.32 51.67
CA CYS A 11 -55.39 22.70 52.58
C CYS A 11 -56.83 22.80 52.03
N TYR A 12 -57.80 22.17 52.70
CA TYR A 12 -59.20 22.16 52.26
C TYR A 12 -59.95 23.48 52.49
N LEU A 13 -59.42 24.38 53.32
CA LEU A 13 -60.00 25.71 53.60
C LEU A 13 -59.48 26.79 52.64
N CYS A 14 -58.23 26.65 52.17
CA CYS A 14 -57.60 27.57 51.24
C CYS A 14 -58.45 27.97 49.99
N PRO A 15 -59.22 27.06 49.35
CA PRO A 15 -60.03 27.41 48.18
C PRO A 15 -61.18 28.38 48.44
N VAL A 16 -61.65 28.53 49.69
CA VAL A 16 -62.75 29.47 50.01
C VAL A 16 -62.26 30.86 50.43
N ASP A 17 -60.96 30.99 50.75
CA ASP A 17 -60.33 32.22 51.22
C ASP A 17 -59.21 32.68 50.26
N GLU A 18 -57.96 32.31 50.53
CA GLU A 18 -56.76 32.80 49.84
C GLU A 18 -56.70 32.39 48.36
N HIS A 19 -57.20 31.21 48.02
CA HIS A 19 -57.20 30.67 46.66
C HIS A 19 -58.60 30.73 46.02
N LYS A 20 -59.42 31.68 46.45
CA LYS A 20 -60.78 31.84 45.95
C LYS A 20 -60.79 32.24 44.47
N GLY A 21 -61.38 31.38 43.64
CA GLY A 21 -61.47 31.57 42.19
C GLY A 21 -60.28 31.02 41.40
N HIS A 22 -59.28 30.44 42.07
CA HIS A 22 -58.21 29.71 41.39
C HIS A 22 -58.72 28.33 40.93
N ASP A 23 -58.09 27.77 39.89
CA ASP A 23 -58.35 26.37 39.47
C ASP A 23 -57.74 25.42 40.52
N THR A 24 -58.61 24.91 41.40
CA THR A 24 -58.23 23.97 42.46
C THR A 24 -58.80 22.58 42.18
N VAL A 25 -57.93 21.59 42.22
CA VAL A 25 -58.28 20.17 41.99
C VAL A 25 -57.84 19.30 43.16
N SER A 26 -58.24 18.03 43.18
CA SER A 26 -57.70 17.06 44.14
C SER A 26 -56.25 16.71 43.78
N ALA A 27 -55.41 16.43 44.78
CA ALA A 27 -54.02 16.02 44.54
C ALA A 27 -53.94 14.71 43.72
N ALA A 28 -54.91 13.81 43.89
CA ALA A 28 -55.00 12.58 43.10
C ALA A 28 -55.32 12.85 41.63
N ALA A 29 -56.24 13.79 41.35
CA ALA A 29 -56.57 14.17 39.98
C ALA A 29 -55.38 14.84 39.29
N GLU A 30 -54.71 15.80 39.95
CA GLU A 30 -53.53 16.46 39.39
C GLU A 30 -52.38 15.47 39.16
N ARG A 31 -52.11 14.58 40.12
CA ARG A 31 -51.09 13.54 39.96
C ARG A 31 -51.36 12.68 38.74
N THR A 32 -52.60 12.25 38.54
CA THR A 32 -52.95 11.39 37.40
C THR A 32 -52.66 12.10 36.07
N GLU A 33 -52.90 13.41 35.99
CA GLU A 33 -52.59 14.20 34.80
C GLU A 33 -51.07 14.33 34.58
N ARG A 34 -50.33 14.76 35.61
CA ARG A 34 -48.87 14.90 35.55
C ARG A 34 -48.15 13.58 35.28
N GLN A 35 -48.71 12.47 35.75
CA GLN A 35 -48.19 11.14 35.46
C GLN A 35 -48.32 10.77 33.97
N ARG A 36 -49.39 11.19 33.29
CA ARG A 36 -49.52 11.00 31.83
C ARG A 36 -48.52 11.84 31.06
N GLU A 37 -48.37 13.12 31.42
CA GLU A 37 -47.37 14.01 30.82
C GLU A 37 -45.95 13.46 30.99
N LEU A 38 -45.64 12.95 32.18
CA LEU A 38 -44.37 12.32 32.48
C LEU A 38 -44.14 11.08 31.60
N GLU A 39 -45.14 10.23 31.40
CA GLU A 39 -45.02 9.05 30.53
C GLU A 39 -44.74 9.43 29.07
N VAL A 40 -45.42 10.47 28.55
CA VAL A 40 -45.15 11.00 27.20
C VAL A 40 -43.71 11.51 27.09
N SER A 41 -43.24 12.26 28.09
CA SER A 41 -41.85 12.73 28.16
C SER A 41 -40.85 11.57 28.18
N ARG A 42 -41.11 10.52 28.97
CA ARG A 42 -40.27 9.32 29.01
C ARG A 42 -40.18 8.64 27.64
N GLN A 43 -41.31 8.47 26.96
CA GLN A 43 -41.33 7.90 25.61
C GLN A 43 -40.49 8.73 24.63
N HIS A 44 -40.60 10.06 24.70
CA HIS A 44 -39.79 10.94 23.87
C HIS A 44 -38.28 10.82 24.16
N ILE A 45 -37.88 10.75 25.44
CA ILE A 45 -36.48 10.53 25.82
C ILE A 45 -35.97 9.18 25.32
N GLN A 46 -36.76 8.11 25.48
CA GLN A 46 -36.40 6.78 25.00
C GLN A 46 -36.24 6.73 23.49
N GLN A 47 -37.12 7.39 22.74
CA GLN A 47 -37.00 7.52 21.29
C GLN A 47 -35.69 8.23 20.91
N ARG A 48 -35.37 9.33 21.58
CA ARG A 48 -34.10 10.06 21.35
C ARG A 48 -32.86 9.22 21.67
N ILE A 49 -32.89 8.42 22.73
CA ILE A 49 -31.80 7.50 23.06
C ILE A 49 -31.60 6.51 21.92
N GLN A 50 -32.67 5.89 21.42
CA GLN A 50 -32.58 4.93 20.32
C GLN A 50 -32.04 5.57 19.05
N ASP A 51 -32.46 6.78 18.72
CA ASP A 51 -32.00 7.47 17.52
C ASP A 51 -30.52 7.85 17.63
N ARG A 52 -30.07 8.31 18.81
CA ARG A 52 -28.65 8.59 19.07
C ARG A 52 -27.77 7.34 19.12
N GLU A 53 -28.29 6.22 19.60
CA GLU A 53 -27.57 4.93 19.55
C GLU A 53 -27.39 4.43 18.11
N LYS A 54 -28.38 4.65 17.23
CA LYS A 54 -28.23 4.37 15.78
C LYS A 54 -27.18 5.28 15.14
N ASP A 55 -27.22 6.56 15.48
CA ASP A 55 -26.27 7.58 15.03
C ASP A 55 -24.80 7.20 15.35
N VAL A 56 -24.52 6.79 16.58
CA VAL A 56 -23.18 6.30 16.99
C VAL A 56 -22.78 5.08 16.18
N LYS A 57 -23.69 4.12 16.00
CA LYS A 57 -23.41 2.91 15.22
C LYS A 57 -23.08 3.21 13.76
N LEU A 58 -23.78 4.17 13.14
CA LEU A 58 -23.48 4.62 11.77
C LEU A 58 -22.11 5.28 11.69
N LEU A 59 -21.76 6.15 12.65
CA LEU A 59 -20.44 6.77 12.69
C LEU A 59 -19.32 5.74 12.84
N GLN A 60 -19.49 4.73 13.70
CA GLN A 60 -18.49 3.67 13.89
C GLN A 60 -18.25 2.86 12.61
N GLN A 61 -19.32 2.55 11.86
CA GLN A 61 -19.20 1.87 10.56
C GLN A 61 -18.44 2.72 9.53
N GLU A 62 -18.66 4.03 9.54
CA GLU A 62 -17.95 4.96 8.63
C GLU A 62 -16.46 5.07 8.98
N VAL A 63 -16.11 5.15 10.28
CA VAL A 63 -14.70 5.16 10.74
C VAL A 63 -13.97 3.87 10.37
N GLU A 64 -14.66 2.72 10.39
CA GLU A 64 -14.04 1.46 9.97
C GLU A 64 -13.74 1.43 8.47
N ALA A 65 -14.53 2.14 7.66
CA ALA A 65 -14.35 2.25 6.21
C ALA A 65 -13.30 3.29 5.79
N ILE A 66 -13.06 4.33 6.59
CA ILE A 66 -12.18 5.46 6.26
C ILE A 66 -11.17 5.65 7.40
N ASN A 67 -9.87 5.65 7.09
CA ASN A 67 -8.80 5.97 8.05
C ASN A 67 -9.19 7.20 8.91
N PRO A 68 -9.02 7.15 10.25
CA PRO A 68 -9.71 8.04 11.17
C PRO A 68 -9.43 9.52 10.87
N VAL A 69 -10.48 10.24 10.48
CA VAL A 69 -10.45 11.69 10.31
C VAL A 69 -10.47 12.34 11.70
N SER A 70 -9.58 13.30 11.95
CA SER A 70 -9.37 13.95 13.26
C SER A 70 -10.63 14.61 13.85
N ASP A 71 -11.64 14.91 13.03
CA ASP A 71 -12.87 15.59 13.44
C ASP A 71 -13.99 14.62 13.90
N GLN A 72 -13.81 13.30 13.77
CA GLN A 72 -14.83 12.28 14.09
C GLN A 72 -14.80 11.81 15.55
N ILE A 73 -13.62 11.78 16.18
CA ILE A 73 -13.44 11.43 17.61
C ILE A 73 -14.23 12.40 18.53
N PRO A 74 -14.17 13.73 18.34
CA PRO A 74 -14.92 14.67 19.18
C PRO A 74 -16.44 14.55 19.01
N LEU A 75 -16.91 14.05 17.86
CA LEU A 75 -18.34 13.89 17.58
C LEU A 75 -18.91 12.65 18.25
N GLU A 76 -18.19 11.53 18.21
CA GLU A 76 -18.57 10.28 18.89
C GLU A 76 -18.68 10.49 20.40
N GLU A 77 -17.65 11.08 21.03
CA GLU A 77 -17.66 11.40 22.47
C GLU A 77 -18.86 12.29 22.86
N LYS A 78 -19.21 13.26 22.01
CA LYS A 78 -20.34 14.16 22.26
C LYS A 78 -21.68 13.42 22.20
N LEU A 79 -21.85 12.48 21.28
CA LEU A 79 -23.07 11.66 21.18
C LEU A 79 -23.20 10.69 22.35
N GLU A 80 -22.10 10.05 22.77
CA GLU A 80 -22.08 9.19 23.95
C GLU A 80 -22.42 9.95 25.24
N GLN A 81 -21.93 11.18 25.36
CA GLN A 81 -22.27 12.06 26.48
C GLN A 81 -23.77 12.42 26.47
N GLU A 82 -24.35 12.74 25.30
CA GLU A 82 -25.80 13.01 25.18
C GLU A 82 -26.63 11.79 25.58
N ILE A 83 -26.26 10.59 25.11
CA ILE A 83 -26.94 9.33 25.47
C ILE A 83 -26.90 9.11 26.98
N THR A 84 -25.75 9.35 27.62
CA THR A 84 -25.58 9.18 29.06
C THR A 84 -26.48 10.13 29.85
N GLU A 85 -26.55 11.40 29.45
CA GLU A 85 -27.44 12.38 30.07
C GLU A 85 -28.92 12.04 29.87
N LEU A 86 -29.31 11.58 28.68
CA LEU A 86 -30.67 11.14 28.42
C LEU A 86 -31.05 9.91 29.25
N LYS A 87 -30.15 8.93 29.39
CA LYS A 87 -30.36 7.74 30.25
C LYS A 87 -30.52 8.14 31.72
N ARG A 88 -29.72 9.11 32.20
CA ARG A 88 -29.85 9.66 33.56
C ARG A 88 -31.22 10.31 33.77
N LYS A 89 -31.65 11.18 32.85
CA LYS A 89 -32.98 11.83 32.90
C LYS A 89 -34.14 10.82 32.87
N ASP A 90 -34.07 9.79 32.02
CA ASP A 90 -35.08 8.72 32.01
C ASP A 90 -35.14 8.00 33.36
N ALA A 91 -33.99 7.68 33.96
CA ALA A 91 -33.94 7.02 35.27
C ALA A 91 -34.54 7.88 36.38
N GLU A 92 -34.25 9.19 36.40
CA GLU A 92 -34.81 10.15 37.38
C GLU A 92 -36.33 10.28 37.24
N LEU A 93 -36.84 10.43 36.01
CA LEU A 93 -38.28 10.44 35.77
C LEU A 93 -38.93 9.10 36.16
N LYS A 94 -38.21 7.99 36.05
CA LYS A 94 -38.72 6.66 36.41
C LYS A 94 -38.91 6.58 37.91
N GLN A 95 -37.93 7.06 38.66
CA GLN A 95 -38.00 7.11 40.11
C GLN A 95 -39.16 8.02 40.58
N LEU A 96 -39.34 9.18 39.95
CA LEU A 96 -40.47 10.05 40.27
C LEU A 96 -41.81 9.33 40.03
N SER A 97 -41.98 8.62 38.92
CA SER A 97 -43.21 7.86 38.61
C SER A 97 -43.58 6.81 39.66
N HIS A 98 -42.60 6.28 40.39
CA HIS A 98 -42.79 5.27 41.43
C HIS A 98 -43.01 5.87 42.83
N THR A 99 -43.04 7.20 42.96
CA THR A 99 -43.32 7.87 44.23
C THR A 99 -44.81 7.73 44.55
N GLU A 100 -45.18 6.94 45.56
CA GLU A 100 -46.59 6.66 45.91
C GLU A 100 -47.31 7.86 46.51
N ASP A 101 -46.62 8.69 47.29
CA ASP A 101 -47.21 9.87 47.91
C ASP A 101 -47.50 10.97 46.87
N HIS A 102 -48.76 11.36 46.76
CA HIS A 102 -49.22 12.31 45.75
C HIS A 102 -48.67 13.73 45.98
N ILE A 103 -48.48 14.14 47.23
CA ILE A 103 -48.00 15.47 47.58
C ILE A 103 -46.50 15.55 47.27
N GLN A 104 -45.75 14.53 47.67
CA GLN A 104 -44.32 14.43 47.41
C GLN A 104 -44.02 14.39 45.91
N PHE A 105 -44.83 13.65 45.14
CA PHE A 105 -44.72 13.65 43.67
C PHE A 105 -44.95 15.03 43.08
N LEU A 106 -46.05 15.70 43.45
CA LEU A 106 -46.40 17.02 42.89
C LEU A 106 -45.38 18.09 43.30
N HIS A 107 -44.77 17.97 44.48
CA HIS A 107 -43.70 18.86 44.91
C HIS A 107 -42.41 18.70 44.09
N ASN A 108 -42.05 17.46 43.73
CA ASN A 108 -40.80 17.17 43.00
C ASN A 108 -40.96 17.26 41.47
N TYR A 109 -42.20 17.26 40.98
CA TYR A 109 -42.51 17.27 39.55
C TYR A 109 -41.94 18.50 38.81
N PRO A 110 -42.09 19.76 39.27
CA PRO A 110 -41.58 20.93 38.54
C PRO A 110 -40.07 20.89 38.30
N SER A 111 -39.30 20.45 39.30
CA SER A 111 -37.83 20.33 39.20
C SER A 111 -37.38 19.31 38.16
N LEU A 112 -38.18 18.24 37.98
CA LEU A 112 -37.86 17.15 37.06
C LEU A 112 -38.53 17.32 35.68
N SER A 113 -39.63 18.08 35.59
CA SER A 113 -40.28 18.47 34.33
C SER A 113 -39.37 19.36 33.50
N ALA A 114 -38.65 20.29 34.14
CA ALA A 114 -37.65 21.14 33.49
C ALA A 114 -36.51 20.32 32.83
N LEU A 115 -36.26 19.08 33.28
CA LEU A 115 -35.28 18.20 32.65
C LEU A 115 -35.78 17.62 31.32
N SER A 116 -37.11 17.49 31.15
CA SER A 116 -37.76 17.02 29.92
C SER A 116 -37.89 18.10 28.85
N GLU A 117 -38.14 19.35 29.28
CA GLU A 117 -38.30 20.53 28.42
C GLU A 117 -36.97 21.18 27.99
N SER A 118 -35.84 20.48 28.18
CA SER A 118 -34.54 20.87 27.65
C SER A 118 -34.57 20.83 26.12
N THR A 119 -35.22 21.85 25.59
CA THR A 119 -35.21 22.35 24.23
C THR A 119 -33.75 22.67 23.92
N ASP A 120 -33.28 22.18 22.77
CA ASP A 120 -31.94 22.45 22.24
C ASP A 120 -30.75 21.71 22.87
N SER A 121 -30.92 20.43 23.26
CA SER A 121 -29.76 19.53 23.14
C SER A 121 -29.43 19.46 21.66
N SER A 122 -28.32 20.10 21.30
CA SER A 122 -27.93 20.50 19.94
C SER A 122 -28.46 19.53 18.88
N SER A 123 -29.13 20.06 17.86
CA SER A 123 -29.44 19.34 16.62
C SER A 123 -28.12 18.93 15.97
N ILE A 124 -27.47 17.90 16.51
CA ILE A 124 -26.35 17.21 15.89
C ILE A 124 -27.01 16.47 14.74
N ASN A 125 -27.15 17.20 13.64
CA ASN A 125 -27.57 16.65 12.38
C ASN A 125 -26.33 15.96 11.85
N ILE A 126 -26.22 14.66 12.12
CA ILE A 126 -25.21 13.82 11.48
C ILE A 126 -25.62 13.81 10.02
N ARG A 127 -25.06 14.75 9.25
CA ARG A 127 -25.16 14.72 7.81
C ARG A 127 -24.45 13.43 7.38
N PRO A 128 -25.14 12.49 6.73
CA PRO A 128 -24.47 11.33 6.17
C PRO A 128 -23.35 11.82 5.27
N LEU A 129 -22.13 11.32 5.50
CA LEU A 129 -20.91 11.62 4.73
C LEU A 129 -20.97 11.13 3.27
N SER A 130 -22.17 10.91 2.73
CA SER A 130 -22.51 10.76 1.30
C SER A 130 -21.77 11.73 0.36
N TYR A 131 -21.21 12.83 0.88
CA TYR A 131 -20.24 13.69 0.19
C TYR A 131 -19.06 12.95 -0.44
N PHE A 132 -18.67 11.78 0.08
CA PHE A 132 -17.57 11.01 -0.46
C PHE A 132 -17.98 9.94 -1.47
N GLU A 133 -19.29 9.73 -1.72
CA GLU A 133 -19.73 8.81 -2.79
C GLU A 133 -19.28 9.34 -4.16
N ASP A 134 -19.54 10.63 -4.43
CA ASP A 134 -19.11 11.30 -5.67
C ASP A 134 -17.58 11.32 -5.80
N VAL A 135 -16.87 11.54 -4.68
CA VAL A 135 -15.40 11.52 -4.65
C VAL A 135 -14.87 10.12 -4.93
N THR A 136 -15.46 9.09 -4.32
CA THR A 136 -15.07 7.69 -4.51
C THR A 136 -15.36 7.22 -5.94
N ALA A 137 -16.49 7.65 -6.50
CA ALA A 137 -16.85 7.39 -7.89
C ALA A 137 -15.85 8.06 -8.85
N ALA A 138 -15.53 9.34 -8.64
CA ALA A 138 -14.55 10.05 -9.46
C ALA A 138 -13.13 9.45 -9.37
N VAL A 139 -12.69 9.06 -8.17
CA VAL A 139 -11.40 8.38 -7.98
C VAL A 139 -11.38 7.01 -8.66
N SER A 140 -12.50 6.27 -8.60
CA SER A 140 -12.63 4.99 -9.31
C SER A 140 -12.59 5.18 -10.82
N GLU A 141 -13.27 6.19 -11.35
CA GLU A 141 -13.24 6.52 -12.78
C GLU A 141 -11.82 6.86 -13.26
N VAL A 142 -11.07 7.63 -12.47
CA VAL A 142 -9.67 7.97 -12.78
C VAL A 142 -8.78 6.73 -12.73
N ARG A 143 -8.95 5.86 -11.72
CA ARG A 143 -8.20 4.59 -11.62
C ARG A 143 -8.46 3.70 -12.83
N ASP A 144 -9.72 3.56 -13.23
CA ASP A 144 -10.11 2.67 -14.32
C ASP A 144 -9.56 3.23 -15.65
N LYS A 145 -9.64 4.56 -15.88
CA LYS A 145 -8.97 5.24 -17.00
C LYS A 145 -7.46 5.02 -17.02
N LEU A 146 -6.80 5.10 -15.87
CA LEU A 146 -5.36 4.84 -15.78
C LEU A 146 -5.03 3.39 -16.14
N GLN A 147 -5.83 2.43 -15.69
CA GLN A 147 -5.66 1.02 -16.07
C GLN A 147 -5.87 0.79 -17.56
N ASP A 148 -6.83 1.48 -18.18
CA ASP A 148 -7.08 1.39 -19.61
C ASP A 148 -5.92 1.96 -20.42
N ILE A 149 -5.40 3.13 -20.04
CA ILE A 149 -4.19 3.71 -20.66
C ILE A 149 -3.02 2.74 -20.53
N LEU A 150 -2.77 2.20 -19.34
CA LEU A 150 -1.68 1.25 -19.12
C LEU A 150 -1.85 -0.02 -19.95
N ARG A 151 -3.08 -0.50 -20.13
CA ARG A 151 -3.38 -1.67 -20.96
C ARG A 151 -3.13 -1.38 -22.44
N GLU A 152 -3.58 -0.23 -22.94
CA GLU A 152 -3.40 0.21 -24.32
C GLU A 152 -1.91 0.39 -24.65
N GLU A 153 -1.18 1.12 -23.80
CA GLU A 153 0.27 1.31 -23.93
C GLU A 153 1.01 -0.04 -23.88
N TRP A 154 0.63 -0.94 -22.97
CA TRP A 154 1.20 -2.28 -22.91
C TRP A 154 0.94 -3.10 -24.21
N THR A 155 -0.27 -3.02 -24.78
CA THR A 155 -0.56 -3.69 -26.05
C THR A 155 0.23 -3.11 -27.22
N ASN A 156 0.42 -1.79 -27.27
CA ASN A 156 1.21 -1.12 -28.30
C ASN A 156 2.69 -1.49 -28.20
N ILE A 157 3.24 -1.51 -26.98
CA ILE A 157 4.61 -1.99 -26.72
C ILE A 157 4.74 -3.45 -27.12
N SER A 158 3.80 -4.32 -26.75
CA SER A 158 3.85 -5.74 -27.10
C SER A 158 3.82 -5.98 -28.61
N LEU A 159 2.98 -5.24 -29.35
CA LEU A 159 2.92 -5.33 -30.82
C LEU A 159 4.23 -4.86 -31.47
N THR A 160 4.78 -3.73 -31.01
CA THR A 160 6.03 -3.17 -31.53
C THR A 160 7.22 -4.08 -31.20
N VAL A 161 7.27 -4.66 -29.99
CA VAL A 161 8.32 -5.62 -29.60
C VAL A 161 8.22 -6.89 -30.45
N THR A 162 7.02 -7.37 -30.77
CA THR A 162 6.83 -8.53 -31.65
C THR A 162 7.30 -8.22 -33.09
N GLU A 163 7.05 -7.00 -33.59
CA GLU A 163 7.49 -6.57 -34.92
C GLU A 163 9.01 -6.38 -35.00
N VAL A 164 9.64 -5.89 -33.93
CA VAL A 164 11.09 -5.73 -33.81
C VAL A 164 11.81 -7.08 -33.63
N ASP A 165 11.24 -8.02 -32.86
CA ASP A 165 11.80 -9.37 -32.65
C ASP A 165 11.78 -10.24 -33.93
N VAL A 166 10.78 -10.04 -34.79
CA VAL A 166 10.73 -10.67 -36.13
C VAL A 166 11.82 -10.14 -37.07
N SER A 167 12.32 -8.92 -36.87
CA SER A 167 13.49 -8.38 -37.61
C SER A 167 14.84 -8.65 -36.94
N LEU A 168 14.86 -8.96 -35.64
CA LEU A 168 16.06 -9.24 -34.85
C LEU A 168 16.34 -10.74 -34.62
N SER A 169 15.52 -11.63 -35.20
CA SER A 169 15.80 -13.06 -35.20
C SER A 169 17.22 -13.31 -35.69
N ASP A 170 18.08 -13.80 -34.81
CA ASP A 170 19.47 -14.11 -35.10
C ASP A 170 19.56 -14.84 -36.45
N PRO A 171 20.31 -14.35 -37.47
CA PRO A 171 20.49 -15.07 -38.72
C PRO A 171 20.85 -16.53 -38.44
N PRO A 172 20.28 -17.49 -39.18
CA PRO A 172 20.44 -18.91 -38.89
C PRO A 172 21.93 -19.28 -38.78
N GLU A 173 22.24 -20.19 -37.85
CA GLU A 173 23.61 -20.64 -37.61
C GLU A 173 24.23 -21.15 -38.92
N PRO A 174 25.41 -20.66 -39.32
CA PRO A 174 26.06 -21.11 -40.54
C PRO A 174 26.33 -22.61 -40.50
N LYS A 175 25.97 -23.33 -41.56
CA LYS A 175 26.23 -24.78 -41.69
C LYS A 175 27.31 -25.11 -42.71
N THR A 176 27.80 -24.11 -43.44
CA THR A 176 28.81 -24.27 -44.49
C THR A 176 30.02 -23.41 -44.19
N ARG A 177 31.21 -23.85 -44.59
CA ARG A 177 32.44 -23.06 -44.44
C ARG A 177 32.30 -21.66 -45.05
N ALA A 178 31.67 -21.54 -46.22
CA ALA A 178 31.38 -20.24 -46.85
C ALA A 178 30.46 -19.35 -46.00
N GLY A 179 29.51 -19.94 -45.25
CA GLY A 179 28.67 -19.22 -44.30
C GLY A 179 29.45 -18.72 -43.08
N PHE A 180 30.36 -19.53 -42.55
CA PHE A 180 31.25 -19.14 -41.46
C PHE A 180 32.22 -18.02 -41.87
N LEU A 181 32.78 -18.11 -43.08
CA LEU A 181 33.70 -17.11 -43.63
C LEU A 181 33.07 -15.71 -43.79
N LYS A 182 31.73 -15.57 -43.79
CA LYS A 182 31.08 -14.24 -43.74
C LYS A 182 31.37 -13.48 -42.46
N TYR A 183 31.73 -14.19 -41.40
CA TYR A 183 32.06 -13.64 -40.08
C TYR A 183 33.56 -13.73 -39.80
N SER A 184 34.40 -13.82 -40.84
CA SER A 184 35.84 -14.02 -40.69
C SER A 184 36.48 -12.84 -39.96
N CYS A 185 37.17 -13.13 -38.86
CA CYS A 185 37.96 -12.18 -38.09
C CYS A 185 39.43 -12.52 -38.23
N GLU A 186 40.26 -11.50 -38.44
CA GLU A 186 41.70 -11.64 -38.38
C GLU A 186 42.16 -11.54 -36.93
N ILE A 187 42.94 -12.53 -36.49
CA ILE A 187 43.44 -12.63 -35.12
C ILE A 187 44.97 -12.50 -35.14
N THR A 188 45.50 -11.59 -34.32
CA THR A 188 46.93 -11.44 -34.08
C THR A 188 47.25 -11.67 -32.62
N LEU A 189 48.39 -12.31 -32.35
CA LEU A 189 48.81 -12.65 -30.99
C LEU A 189 49.50 -11.45 -30.33
N ASP A 190 49.21 -11.23 -29.04
CA ASP A 190 49.79 -10.15 -28.26
C ASP A 190 51.14 -10.60 -27.64
N PRO A 191 52.29 -10.03 -28.09
CA PRO A 191 53.60 -10.37 -27.55
C PRO A 191 53.79 -10.03 -26.08
N ASN A 192 52.98 -9.13 -25.51
CA ASN A 192 53.06 -8.75 -24.10
C ASN A 192 52.46 -9.82 -23.19
N THR A 193 51.56 -10.65 -23.73
CA THR A 193 50.93 -11.75 -22.99
C THR A 193 51.68 -13.07 -23.17
N ALA A 194 52.33 -13.26 -24.32
CA ALA A 194 52.99 -14.51 -24.69
C ALA A 194 54.02 -14.99 -23.64
N ASN A 195 53.90 -16.24 -23.24
CA ASN A 195 54.88 -16.88 -22.36
C ASN A 195 56.30 -16.86 -22.96
N THR A 196 57.32 -16.85 -22.10
CA THR A 196 58.73 -16.76 -22.51
C THR A 196 59.22 -17.94 -23.35
N TYR A 197 58.56 -19.10 -23.34
CA TYR A 197 58.92 -20.24 -24.20
C TYR A 197 58.19 -20.23 -25.55
N LEU A 198 57.37 -19.22 -25.82
CA LEU A 198 56.70 -19.05 -27.11
C LEU A 198 57.37 -18.01 -27.98
N LEU A 199 57.72 -18.40 -29.20
CA LEU A 199 58.16 -17.48 -30.24
C LEU A 199 56.99 -17.10 -31.14
N LEU A 200 56.70 -15.81 -31.20
CA LEU A 200 55.76 -15.24 -32.17
C LEU A 200 56.51 -14.89 -33.46
N SER A 201 55.94 -15.28 -34.59
CA SER A 201 56.49 -15.03 -35.93
C SER A 201 55.36 -14.75 -36.92
N GLU A 202 55.71 -14.43 -38.17
CA GLU A 202 54.74 -14.18 -39.24
C GLU A 202 53.72 -13.08 -38.87
N GLY A 203 54.22 -11.93 -38.42
CA GLY A 203 53.37 -10.82 -37.97
C GLY A 203 52.52 -11.17 -36.75
N ASN A 204 53.04 -12.01 -35.85
CA ASN A 204 52.36 -12.55 -34.66
C ASN A 204 51.13 -13.42 -35.00
N ARG A 205 51.10 -14.05 -36.17
CA ARG A 205 50.05 -15.01 -36.55
C ARG A 205 50.45 -16.46 -36.36
N LYS A 206 51.73 -16.69 -36.09
CA LYS A 206 52.29 -18.01 -35.84
C LYS A 206 52.99 -18.05 -34.50
N VAL A 207 52.67 -19.08 -33.73
CA VAL A 207 53.32 -19.39 -32.46
C VAL A 207 54.12 -20.68 -32.59
N THR A 208 55.31 -20.73 -32.01
CA THR A 208 56.16 -21.92 -31.98
C THR A 208 56.77 -22.09 -30.60
N LEU A 209 56.72 -23.30 -30.07
CA LEU A 209 57.40 -23.65 -28.83
C LEU A 209 58.91 -23.73 -29.09
N THR A 210 59.70 -23.03 -28.29
CA THR A 210 61.15 -22.93 -28.44
C THR A 210 61.83 -22.80 -27.07
N GLU A 211 63.15 -22.63 -27.07
CA GLU A 211 63.91 -22.25 -25.87
C GLU A 211 63.46 -20.89 -25.31
N GLN A 212 63.79 -20.62 -24.05
CA GLN A 212 63.37 -19.40 -23.38
C GLN A 212 63.80 -18.14 -24.15
N GLN A 213 62.82 -17.36 -24.57
CA GLN A 213 62.98 -16.10 -25.26
C GLN A 213 63.27 -14.96 -24.27
N SER A 214 64.05 -13.99 -24.71
CA SER A 214 64.40 -12.78 -23.95
C SER A 214 63.34 -11.69 -24.08
N TYR A 215 62.09 -12.00 -23.75
CA TYR A 215 61.05 -10.97 -23.70
C TYR A 215 61.24 -10.04 -22.51
N SER A 216 60.89 -8.77 -22.67
CA SER A 216 60.81 -7.82 -21.56
C SER A 216 59.71 -8.23 -20.58
N ASP A 217 59.98 -8.02 -19.30
CA ASP A 217 59.00 -8.23 -18.24
C ASP A 217 57.75 -7.37 -18.49
N HIS A 218 56.58 -8.00 -18.42
CA HIS A 218 55.29 -7.34 -18.61
C HIS A 218 54.27 -7.94 -17.63
N PRO A 219 53.43 -7.13 -16.95
CA PRO A 219 52.48 -7.62 -15.94
C PRO A 219 51.47 -8.64 -16.50
N ASP A 220 51.11 -8.50 -17.78
CA ASP A 220 50.15 -9.40 -18.45
C ASP A 220 50.81 -10.67 -19.04
N ARG A 221 52.12 -10.86 -18.85
CA ARG A 221 52.86 -11.99 -19.43
C ARG A 221 52.62 -13.27 -18.63
N PHE A 222 52.22 -14.33 -19.31
CA PHE A 222 52.09 -15.64 -18.67
C PHE A 222 53.47 -16.22 -18.30
N THR A 223 53.67 -16.51 -17.02
CA THR A 223 54.92 -17.10 -16.50
C THR A 223 54.78 -18.57 -16.11
N GLY A 224 53.56 -19.01 -15.75
CA GLY A 224 53.30 -20.38 -15.29
C GLY A 224 53.02 -21.37 -16.42
N TRP A 225 52.10 -21.04 -17.32
CA TRP A 225 51.72 -21.87 -18.46
C TRP A 225 52.12 -21.21 -19.77
N PHE A 226 52.32 -22.02 -20.82
CA PHE A 226 52.82 -21.55 -22.11
C PHE A 226 51.84 -20.68 -22.91
N GLN A 227 50.93 -19.92 -22.31
CA GLN A 227 49.81 -19.25 -22.99
C GLN A 227 50.18 -18.01 -23.81
N VAL A 228 49.29 -17.64 -24.73
CA VAL A 228 49.27 -16.35 -25.41
C VAL A 228 47.82 -15.94 -25.73
N LEU A 229 47.52 -14.65 -25.61
CA LEU A 229 46.22 -14.06 -25.94
C LEU A 229 46.26 -13.34 -27.28
N SER A 230 45.10 -13.21 -27.92
CA SER A 230 44.93 -12.28 -29.04
C SER A 230 45.00 -10.82 -28.58
N ARG A 231 45.47 -9.96 -29.47
CA ARG A 231 45.45 -8.51 -29.27
C ARG A 231 44.02 -7.95 -29.44
N GLU A 232 43.27 -8.51 -30.38
CA GLU A 232 41.89 -8.13 -30.64
C GLU A 232 40.94 -8.71 -29.60
N SER A 233 39.90 -7.95 -29.27
CA SER A 233 38.74 -8.45 -28.52
C SER A 233 37.61 -8.76 -29.49
N LEU A 234 36.96 -9.91 -29.30
CA LEU A 234 35.85 -10.36 -30.13
C LEU A 234 34.53 -9.81 -29.60
N THR A 235 33.73 -9.23 -30.50
CA THR A 235 32.38 -8.74 -30.21
C THR A 235 31.44 -9.20 -31.33
N GLY A 236 30.24 -9.68 -30.97
CA GLY A 236 29.30 -10.25 -31.95
C GLY A 236 29.74 -11.63 -32.46
N ARG A 237 29.32 -11.99 -33.68
CA ARG A 237 29.67 -13.27 -34.33
C ARG A 237 31.03 -13.16 -34.99
N CYS A 238 31.97 -14.00 -34.57
CA CYS A 238 33.33 -14.04 -35.10
C CYS A 238 33.68 -15.48 -35.51
N TYR A 239 34.43 -15.61 -36.59
CA TYR A 239 34.96 -16.89 -37.06
C TYR A 239 36.43 -16.74 -37.41
N TRP A 240 37.27 -17.67 -36.96
CA TRP A 240 38.68 -17.76 -37.35
C TRP A 240 39.07 -19.23 -37.48
N GLU A 241 40.09 -19.47 -38.28
CA GLU A 241 40.65 -20.80 -38.49
C GLU A 241 42.10 -20.80 -37.98
N VAL A 242 42.52 -21.92 -37.39
CA VAL A 242 43.88 -22.11 -36.89
C VAL A 242 44.44 -23.37 -37.56
N GLU A 243 45.62 -23.27 -38.16
CA GLU A 243 46.40 -24.43 -38.58
C GLU A 243 47.36 -24.79 -37.43
N TRP A 244 47.38 -26.06 -37.03
CA TRP A 244 48.33 -26.56 -36.03
C TRP A 244 49.05 -27.81 -36.52
N ARG A 245 50.24 -28.06 -35.96
CA ARG A 245 51.05 -29.26 -36.20
C ARG A 245 51.63 -29.72 -34.86
N GLY A 246 51.61 -31.03 -34.58
CA GLY A 246 52.05 -31.61 -33.32
C GLY A 246 50.92 -32.22 -32.49
N GLY A 247 51.22 -32.62 -31.25
CA GLY A 247 50.37 -33.49 -30.42
C GLY A 247 49.30 -32.82 -29.54
N GLY A 248 49.13 -31.49 -29.58
CA GLY A 248 48.13 -30.83 -28.74
C GLY A 248 48.17 -29.30 -28.81
N VAL A 249 47.10 -28.73 -29.32
CA VAL A 249 46.86 -27.28 -29.30
C VAL A 249 45.40 -27.13 -28.95
N ASP A 250 45.12 -26.36 -27.92
CA ASP A 250 43.78 -25.98 -27.50
C ASP A 250 43.50 -24.55 -27.97
N VAL A 251 42.31 -24.33 -28.53
CA VAL A 251 41.83 -23.01 -28.93
C VAL A 251 40.59 -22.71 -28.10
N ALA A 252 40.64 -21.63 -27.33
CA ALA A 252 39.57 -21.22 -26.44
C ALA A 252 39.30 -19.72 -26.55
N VAL A 253 38.20 -19.30 -25.94
CA VAL A 253 37.83 -17.90 -25.83
C VAL A 253 37.65 -17.57 -24.35
N ALA A 254 38.18 -16.43 -23.95
CA ALA A 254 38.50 -16.15 -22.55
C ALA A 254 38.31 -14.66 -22.26
N TYR A 255 37.84 -14.28 -21.08
CA TYR A 255 37.67 -12.85 -20.76
C TYR A 255 39.02 -12.17 -20.53
N LYS A 256 39.12 -10.88 -20.89
CA LYS A 256 40.36 -10.09 -20.70
C LYS A 256 40.86 -10.04 -19.25
N ASN A 257 39.97 -10.25 -18.27
CA ASN A 257 40.28 -10.20 -16.83
C ASN A 257 40.77 -11.54 -16.24
N ILE A 258 41.23 -12.48 -17.07
CA ILE A 258 41.81 -13.73 -16.54
C ILE A 258 43.11 -13.41 -15.82
N THR A 259 43.15 -13.72 -14.52
CA THR A 259 44.37 -13.65 -13.73
C THR A 259 45.38 -14.65 -14.27
N VAL A 260 46.65 -14.25 -14.37
CA VAL A 260 47.81 -15.00 -14.90
C VAL A 260 48.05 -16.37 -14.24
N SER A 261 47.25 -16.74 -13.23
CA SER A 261 47.38 -17.93 -12.38
C SER A 261 46.09 -18.76 -12.19
N GLN A 262 44.99 -18.52 -12.90
CA GLN A 262 43.72 -19.24 -12.66
C GLN A 262 43.20 -20.07 -13.85
N THR A 263 42.71 -21.28 -13.54
CA THR A 263 41.91 -22.16 -14.41
C THR A 263 40.42 -21.78 -14.33
N LEU A 264 39.72 -21.85 -15.47
CA LEU A 264 38.36 -21.36 -15.73
C LEU A 264 37.26 -21.89 -14.79
N TRP A 265 36.45 -20.97 -14.22
CA TRP A 265 35.05 -21.19 -13.85
C TRP A 265 34.19 -19.99 -14.33
N VAL A 266 32.94 -20.30 -14.71
CA VAL A 266 31.97 -19.48 -15.45
C VAL A 266 31.54 -18.19 -14.72
N VAL A 267 31.51 -17.05 -15.43
CA VAL A 267 30.80 -15.78 -15.06
C VAL A 267 30.48 -14.92 -16.33
N PRO A 268 29.53 -13.95 -16.31
CA PRO A 268 28.72 -13.46 -17.46
C PRO A 268 29.44 -12.48 -18.43
N PRO A 269 28.79 -12.07 -19.54
CA PRO A 269 29.47 -11.62 -20.74
C PRO A 269 29.89 -10.16 -20.61
N HIS A 270 31.16 -9.86 -20.89
CA HIS A 270 31.56 -8.82 -21.84
C HIS A 270 33.08 -8.96 -22.10
N LEU A 271 33.45 -8.90 -23.38
CA LEU A 271 34.82 -8.94 -23.94
C LEU A 271 35.55 -10.28 -23.85
N LEU A 272 35.37 -11.07 -24.90
CA LEU A 272 36.02 -12.34 -25.17
C LEU A 272 37.32 -12.11 -25.99
N VAL A 273 38.43 -12.70 -25.55
CA VAL A 273 39.76 -12.71 -26.18
C VAL A 273 40.08 -14.16 -26.54
N VAL A 274 40.75 -14.41 -27.66
CA VAL A 274 41.14 -15.79 -28.04
C VAL A 274 42.34 -16.19 -27.18
N LEU A 275 42.20 -17.29 -26.44
CA LEU A 275 43.27 -17.94 -25.69
C LEU A 275 43.70 -19.19 -26.46
N LEU A 276 44.97 -19.27 -26.85
CA LEU A 276 45.56 -20.52 -27.35
C LEU A 276 46.25 -21.24 -26.18
N MET A 277 45.78 -22.44 -25.79
CA MET A 277 46.37 -23.32 -24.75
C MET A 277 46.88 -24.66 -25.33
N PHE A 278 47.43 -25.58 -24.51
CA PHE A 278 48.64 -26.38 -24.83
C PHE A 278 48.53 -27.89 -25.04
N LEU A 279 49.59 -28.41 -25.67
CA LEU A 279 50.08 -29.80 -25.70
C LEU A 279 49.90 -30.52 -24.36
N SER A 280 49.05 -31.57 -24.34
CA SER A 280 49.19 -32.65 -23.37
C SER A 280 50.43 -33.48 -23.73
N PHE A 281 51.31 -33.73 -22.76
CA PHE A 281 52.28 -34.84 -22.83
C PHE A 281 51.65 -36.09 -22.23
#